data_AF-A0A356UAQ2-F1
#
_entry.id   AF-A0A356UAQ2-F1
#
_cell.length_a   1.000
_cell.length_b   1.000
_cell.length_c   1.000
_cell.angle_alpha   90.00
_cell.angle_beta   90.00
_cell.angle_gamma   90.00
#
_symmetry.space_group_name_H-M   'P 1'
#
loop_
_entity.id
_entity.type
_entity.pdbx_description
1 polymer ?
#
loop_
_entity_poly.entity_id
_entity_poly.type
_entity_poly.pdbx_seq_one_letter_code
_entity_poly.pdbx_strand_id
1 'polypeptide(L)'
;REYNLLRMADKNFQEFRYCLENKEGRRVLANYGMDPLMGKYHRSYCTGCSTITRDEPPIFSCSHCGNKKMVMGVYDRIIEIRDQQETRHPLGRPPYKYRVPLKDLPGVGPKLKEKLLSFFFDEINIL
;
A
#
# COMPACT_ATOMS: atom_id res chain seq x y z
N ARG A 1 -8.27 4.60 -2.26
CA ARG A 1 -8.04 5.60 -1.19
C ARG A 1 -7.51 4.84 0.00
N GLU A 2 -6.47 5.36 0.65
CA GLU A 2 -5.87 4.73 1.83
C GLU A 2 -6.45 5.35 3.10
N TYR A 3 -6.58 4.56 4.16
CA TYR A 3 -7.08 5.03 5.46
C TYR A 3 -6.68 4.08 6.59
N ASN A 4 -6.91 4.51 7.82
CA ASN A 4 -6.64 3.73 9.04
C ASN A 4 -7.96 3.41 9.75
N LEU A 5 -8.04 2.20 10.32
CA LEU A 5 -9.08 1.87 11.30
C LEU A 5 -8.50 2.15 12.69
N LEU A 6 -9.11 3.08 13.42
CA LEU A 6 -8.61 3.57 14.70
C LEU A 6 -9.54 3.13 15.84
N ARG A 7 -8.95 2.67 16.95
CA ARG A 7 -9.66 2.51 18.22
C ARG A 7 -9.49 3.78 19.04
N MET A 8 -10.54 4.58 19.12
CA MET A 8 -10.61 5.86 19.82
C MET A 8 -11.84 5.90 20.71
N ALA A 9 -11.78 6.61 21.83
CA ALA A 9 -12.95 6.88 22.66
C ALA A 9 -13.82 7.98 22.03
N ASP A 10 -13.19 9.02 21.46
CA ASP A 10 -13.87 10.15 20.83
C ASP A 10 -13.15 10.64 19.58
N LYS A 11 -13.88 11.35 18.70
CA LYS A 11 -13.35 11.89 17.43
C LYS A 11 -12.69 13.26 17.63
N ASN A 12 -11.55 13.29 18.29
CA ASN A 12 -10.76 14.51 18.49
C ASN A 12 -9.25 14.24 18.30
N PHE A 13 -8.47 15.32 18.19
CA PHE A 13 -7.03 15.22 17.94
C PHE A 13 -6.26 14.56 19.08
N GLN A 14 -6.70 14.75 20.33
CA GLN A 14 -6.05 14.19 21.50
C GLN A 14 -6.12 12.65 21.52
N GLU A 15 -7.27 12.09 21.16
CA GLU A 15 -7.46 10.65 20.98
C GLU A 15 -6.67 10.12 19.78
N PHE A 16 -6.58 10.89 18.69
CA PHE A 16 -5.79 10.49 17.52
C PHE A 16 -4.31 10.35 17.90
N ARG A 17 -3.78 11.32 18.66
CA ARG A 17 -2.43 11.25 19.21
C ARG A 17 -2.23 10.00 20.07
N TYR A 18 -3.20 9.65 20.92
CA TYR A 18 -3.13 8.41 21.71
C TYR A 18 -3.11 7.14 20.85
N CYS A 19 -3.80 7.12 19.69
CA CYS A 19 -3.68 6.00 18.76
C CYS A 19 -2.27 5.85 18.17
N LEU A 20 -1.61 6.98 17.85
CA LEU A 20 -0.25 6.96 17.31
C LEU A 20 0.78 6.54 18.36
N GLU A 21 0.55 6.92 19.61
CA GLU A 21 1.42 6.63 20.76
C GLU A 21 1.09 5.29 21.45
N ASN A 22 0.04 4.57 21.01
CA ASN A 22 -0.49 3.36 21.64
C ASN A 22 -0.81 3.51 23.15
N LYS A 23 -1.44 4.63 23.53
CA LYS A 23 -1.75 4.95 24.94
C LYS A 23 -3.15 4.53 25.36
N GLU A 24 -3.29 4.07 26.60
CA GLU A 24 -4.58 3.78 27.23
C GLU A 24 -5.53 2.92 26.36
N GLY A 25 -4.95 1.93 25.66
CA GLY A 25 -5.68 1.02 24.78
C GLY A 25 -6.10 1.61 23.42
N ARG A 26 -5.84 2.90 23.15
CA ARG A 26 -6.02 3.52 21.83
C ARG A 26 -4.90 3.05 20.92
N ARG A 27 -5.24 2.74 19.68
CA ARG A 27 -4.28 2.26 18.69
C ARG A 27 -4.84 2.32 17.28
N VAL A 28 -3.94 2.26 16.31
CA VAL A 28 -4.28 1.84 14.95
C VAL A 28 -4.58 0.32 15.00
N LEU A 29 -5.77 -0.06 14.55
CA LEU A 29 -6.20 -1.46 14.46
C LEU A 29 -5.81 -2.10 13.13
N ALA A 30 -5.87 -1.34 12.04
CA ALA A 30 -5.45 -1.78 10.71
C ALA A 30 -5.16 -0.58 9.80
N ASN A 31 -4.30 -0.78 8.82
CA ASN A 31 -4.08 0.12 7.70
C ASN A 31 -4.73 -0.47 6.46
N TYR A 32 -5.39 0.35 5.66
CA TYR A 32 -6.02 -0.08 4.41
C TYR A 32 -5.45 0.74 3.26
N GLY A 33 -5.07 0.07 2.18
CA GLY A 33 -4.57 0.73 0.99
C GLY A 33 -4.39 -0.22 -0.18
N MET A 34 -3.87 0.29 -1.29
CA MET A 34 -3.69 -0.53 -2.48
C MET A 34 -2.56 -1.55 -2.27
N ASP A 35 -2.58 -2.63 -3.05
CA ASP A 35 -1.44 -3.54 -3.13
C ASP A 35 -0.25 -2.80 -3.76
N PRO A 36 0.90 -2.67 -3.06
CA PRO A 36 2.09 -2.01 -3.61
C PRO A 36 2.59 -2.62 -4.91
N LEU A 37 2.27 -3.90 -5.19
CA LEU A 37 2.61 -4.57 -6.44
C LEU A 37 1.94 -3.93 -7.66
N MET A 38 0.79 -3.27 -7.48
CA MET A 38 0.08 -2.56 -8.54
C MET A 38 0.66 -1.16 -8.81
N GLY A 39 1.67 -0.73 -8.03
CA GLY A 39 2.32 0.56 -8.20
C GLY A 39 3.05 0.65 -9.55
N LYS A 40 2.83 1.75 -10.28
CA LYS A 40 3.50 2.04 -11.56
C LYS A 40 5.04 1.89 -11.50
N TYR A 41 5.62 2.22 -10.36
CA TYR A 41 7.06 2.20 -10.11
C TYR A 41 7.45 1.16 -9.06
N HIS A 42 6.72 0.04 -8.95
CA HIS A 42 7.02 -1.00 -7.97
C HIS A 42 8.42 -1.61 -8.19
N ARG A 43 8.74 -2.00 -9.43
CA ARG A 43 10.06 -2.51 -9.86
C ARG A 43 10.80 -1.52 -10.75
N SER A 44 12.14 -1.61 -10.77
CA SER A 44 13.00 -0.76 -11.61
C SER A 44 12.69 -0.89 -13.11
N TYR A 45 12.72 0.25 -13.81
CA TYR A 45 12.39 0.37 -15.23
C TYR A 45 13.60 0.85 -16.03
N CYS A 46 13.92 0.19 -17.13
CA CYS A 46 15.00 0.58 -18.03
C CYS A 46 14.51 1.61 -19.05
N THR A 47 15.12 2.80 -19.09
CA THR A 47 14.78 3.83 -20.09
C THR A 47 15.34 3.54 -21.49
N GLY A 48 16.25 2.57 -21.62
CA GLY A 48 16.91 2.24 -22.89
C GLY A 48 16.14 1.23 -23.72
N CYS A 49 15.59 0.18 -23.09
CA CYS A 49 14.80 -0.86 -23.76
C CYS A 49 13.34 -0.90 -23.31
N SER A 50 12.92 0.03 -22.45
CA SER A 50 11.55 0.16 -21.96
C SER A 50 11.02 -1.07 -21.18
N THR A 51 11.92 -1.82 -20.56
CA THR A 51 11.58 -3.05 -19.82
C THR A 51 11.54 -2.80 -18.32
N ILE A 52 10.51 -3.31 -17.65
CA ILE A 52 10.47 -3.45 -16.19
C ILE A 52 11.23 -4.73 -15.81
N THR A 53 12.20 -4.62 -14.91
CA THR A 53 13.02 -5.77 -14.51
C THR A 53 12.20 -6.86 -13.79
N ARG A 54 12.61 -8.12 -13.97
CA ARG A 54 12.15 -9.29 -13.19
C ARG A 54 13.28 -9.92 -12.39
N ASP A 55 14.47 -9.31 -12.44
CA ASP A 55 15.67 -9.82 -11.80
C ASP A 55 15.59 -9.63 -10.28
N GLU A 56 16.50 -10.25 -9.55
CA GLU A 56 16.56 -10.15 -8.09
C GLU A 56 16.99 -8.73 -7.66
N PRO A 57 16.19 -8.02 -6.85
CA PRO A 57 16.54 -6.66 -6.40
C PRO A 57 17.78 -6.65 -5.50
N PRO A 58 18.52 -5.53 -5.42
CA PRO A 58 18.25 -4.26 -6.11
C PRO A 58 18.89 -4.19 -7.50
N ILE A 59 18.20 -3.57 -8.46
CA ILE A 59 18.66 -3.46 -9.84
C ILE A 59 19.20 -2.06 -10.18
N PHE A 60 20.51 -2.00 -10.47
CA PHE A 60 21.23 -0.77 -10.85
C PHE A 60 21.56 -0.68 -12.35
N SER A 61 21.49 -1.79 -13.08
CA SER A 61 21.74 -1.84 -14.53
C SER A 61 20.83 -2.87 -15.18
N CYS A 62 20.42 -2.59 -16.41
CA CYS A 62 19.55 -3.48 -17.18
C CYS A 62 20.31 -4.75 -17.63
N SER A 63 19.83 -5.92 -17.20
CA SER A 63 20.33 -7.24 -17.64
C SER A 63 20.09 -7.50 -19.14
N HIS A 64 19.08 -6.88 -19.74
CA HIS A 64 18.69 -7.10 -21.13
C HIS A 64 19.52 -6.28 -22.15
N CYS A 65 19.83 -5.01 -21.85
CA CYS A 65 20.53 -4.12 -22.79
C CYS A 65 21.78 -3.43 -22.23
N GLY A 66 22.17 -3.74 -20.98
CA GLY A 66 23.34 -3.15 -20.32
C GLY A 66 23.20 -1.68 -19.92
N ASN A 67 22.05 -1.04 -20.18
CA ASN A 67 21.83 0.36 -19.82
C ASN A 67 21.93 0.57 -18.30
N LYS A 68 22.73 1.57 -17.89
CA LYS A 68 22.91 1.95 -16.49
C LYS A 68 21.92 3.02 -16.02
N LYS A 69 21.22 3.68 -16.96
CA LYS A 69 20.17 4.66 -16.63
C LYS A 69 18.86 3.93 -16.33
N MET A 70 18.75 3.42 -15.12
CA MET A 70 17.53 2.79 -14.59
C MET A 70 16.70 3.82 -13.82
N VAL A 71 15.38 3.80 -14.02
CA VAL A 71 14.43 4.44 -13.09
C VAL A 71 14.26 3.46 -11.94
N MET A 72 14.73 3.84 -10.75
CA MET A 72 14.70 3.01 -9.56
C MET A 72 13.25 2.71 -9.14
N GLY A 73 12.94 1.43 -8.95
CA GLY A 73 11.67 0.97 -8.39
C GLY A 73 11.63 1.16 -6.88
N VAL A 74 10.42 1.32 -6.33
CA VAL A 74 10.22 1.45 -4.88
C VAL A 74 10.72 0.21 -4.14
N TYR A 75 10.41 -0.99 -4.64
CA TYR A 75 10.86 -2.23 -4.00
C TYR A 75 12.38 -2.39 -4.08
N ASP A 76 12.96 -2.15 -5.25
CA ASP A 76 14.42 -2.19 -5.44
C ASP A 76 15.13 -1.20 -4.50
N ARG A 77 14.60 0.01 -4.30
CA ARG A 77 15.14 0.98 -3.33
C ARG A 77 15.01 0.50 -1.88
N ILE A 78 13.91 -0.14 -1.50
CA ILE A 78 13.74 -0.71 -0.15
C ILE A 78 14.80 -1.79 0.10
N ILE A 79 15.03 -2.67 -0.88
CA ILE A 79 16.05 -3.72 -0.77
C ILE A 79 17.47 -3.13 -0.73
N GLU A 80 17.73 -2.05 -1.46
CA GLU A 80 19.01 -1.34 -1.40
C GLU A 80 19.32 -0.78 0.00
N ILE A 81 18.33 -0.16 0.66
CA ILE A 81 18.55 0.54 1.94
C ILE A 81 18.24 -0.30 3.18
N ARG A 82 17.84 -1.57 3.01
CA ARG A 82 17.51 -2.43 4.15
C ARG A 82 18.75 -2.64 5.02
N ASP A 83 18.55 -2.55 6.32
CA ASP A 83 19.57 -2.80 7.35
C ASP A 83 19.59 -4.27 7.80
N GLN A 84 18.57 -5.05 7.43
CA GLN A 84 18.39 -6.45 7.81
C GLN A 84 18.06 -7.32 6.60
N GLN A 85 18.60 -8.54 6.58
CA GLN A 85 18.32 -9.51 5.51
C GLN A 85 16.87 -10.03 5.58
N GLU A 86 16.40 -10.30 6.79
CA GLU A 86 15.05 -10.77 7.07
C GLU A 86 14.22 -9.66 7.67
N THR A 87 12.94 -9.60 7.27
CA THR A 87 12.00 -8.60 7.78
C THR A 87 11.61 -8.93 9.21
N ARG A 88 11.82 -7.99 10.14
CA ARG A 88 11.35 -8.10 11.52
C ARG A 88 10.32 -7.00 11.79
N HIS A 89 9.09 -7.40 12.07
CA HIS A 89 8.05 -6.46 12.43
C HIS A 89 8.09 -6.14 13.93
N PRO A 90 7.86 -4.88 14.32
CA PRO A 90 7.70 -4.54 15.73
C PRO A 90 6.48 -5.27 16.30
N LEU A 91 6.55 -5.60 17.59
CA LEU A 91 5.42 -6.18 18.31
C LEU A 91 4.20 -5.26 18.20
N GLY A 92 3.06 -5.86 17.85
CA GLY A 92 1.80 -5.12 17.73
C GLY A 92 1.65 -4.29 16.45
N ARG A 93 2.52 -4.47 15.43
CA ARG A 93 2.33 -3.85 14.10
C ARG A 93 0.91 -4.12 13.59
N PRO A 94 0.11 -3.09 13.30
CA PRO A 94 -1.23 -3.29 12.73
C PRO A 94 -1.13 -3.96 11.35
N PRO A 95 -2.05 -4.86 10.99
CA PRO A 95 -2.10 -5.44 9.65
C PRO A 95 -2.33 -4.38 8.58
N TYR A 96 -1.75 -4.59 7.41
CA TYR A 96 -2.05 -3.84 6.20
C TYR A 96 -3.00 -4.67 5.34
N LYS A 97 -4.21 -4.17 5.10
CA LYS A 97 -5.25 -4.84 4.33
C LYS A 97 -5.32 -4.23 2.94
N TYR A 98 -5.08 -5.05 1.93
CA TYR A 98 -5.20 -4.61 0.55
C TYR A 98 -6.64 -4.29 0.21
N ARG A 99 -6.82 -3.18 -0.47
CA ARG A 99 -8.12 -2.70 -0.90
C ARG A 99 -8.03 -2.14 -2.31
N VAL A 100 -8.96 -2.58 -3.14
CA VAL A 100 -9.17 -2.08 -4.49
C VAL A 100 -10.37 -1.14 -4.47
N PRO A 101 -10.35 0.00 -5.18
CA PRO A 101 -11.53 0.86 -5.29
C PRO A 101 -12.72 0.10 -5.89
N LEU A 102 -13.92 0.37 -5.39
CA LEU A 102 -15.14 -0.35 -5.81
C LEU A 102 -15.38 -0.26 -7.32
N LYS A 103 -15.04 0.87 -7.94
CA LYS A 103 -15.14 1.11 -9.39
C LYS A 103 -14.20 0.26 -10.25
N ASP A 104 -13.12 -0.26 -9.66
CA ASP A 104 -12.10 -1.04 -10.35
C ASP A 104 -12.40 -2.55 -10.23
N LEU A 105 -13.46 -2.93 -9.51
CA LEU A 105 -13.91 -4.32 -9.43
C LEU A 105 -14.62 -4.74 -10.74
N PRO A 106 -14.28 -5.92 -11.31
CA PRO A 106 -14.96 -6.45 -12.48
C PRO A 106 -16.48 -6.53 -12.27
N GLY A 107 -17.25 -6.06 -13.25
CA GLY A 107 -18.72 -6.10 -13.21
C GLY A 107 -19.37 -4.97 -12.40
N VAL A 108 -18.60 -4.11 -11.71
CA VAL A 108 -19.15 -2.97 -10.98
C VAL A 108 -19.24 -1.73 -11.87
N GLY A 109 -20.35 -1.63 -12.60
CA GLY A 109 -20.71 -0.42 -13.34
C GLY A 109 -21.36 0.67 -12.48
N PRO A 110 -21.61 1.88 -13.03
CA PRO A 110 -22.18 3.01 -12.29
C PRO A 110 -23.50 2.68 -11.56
N LYS A 111 -24.42 1.99 -12.23
CA LYS A 111 -25.73 1.61 -11.65
C LYS A 111 -25.59 0.64 -10.47
N LEU A 112 -24.70 -0.36 -10.60
CA LEU A 112 -24.48 -1.32 -9.51
C LEU A 112 -23.79 -0.62 -8.34
N LYS A 113 -22.84 0.28 -8.61
CA LYS A 113 -22.21 1.11 -7.58
C LYS A 113 -23.23 1.92 -6.78
N GLU A 114 -24.13 2.64 -7.46
CA GLU A 114 -25.20 3.41 -6.82
C GLU A 114 -26.10 2.53 -5.95
N LYS A 115 -26.48 1.36 -6.47
CA LYS A 115 -27.26 0.37 -5.71
C LYS A 115 -26.51 -0.10 -4.46
N LEU A 116 -25.23 -0.46 -4.57
CA LEU A 116 -24.46 -0.90 -3.41
C LEU A 116 -24.35 0.22 -2.37
N LEU A 117 -24.09 1.46 -2.78
CA LEU A 117 -24.01 2.59 -1.86
C LEU A 117 -25.35 2.92 -1.20
N SER A 118 -26.49 2.71 -1.87
CA SER A 118 -27.79 2.91 -1.24
C SER A 118 -28.12 1.87 -0.16
N PHE A 119 -27.55 0.66 -0.24
CA PHE A 119 -27.72 -0.39 0.77
C PHE A 119 -26.68 -0.36 1.88
N PHE A 120 -25.42 -0.04 1.57
CA PHE A 120 -24.29 -0.13 2.50
C PHE A 120 -23.76 1.23 2.99
N PHE A 121 -24.39 2.33 2.55
CA PHE A 121 -24.10 3.73 2.90
C PHE A 121 -22.79 4.31 2.37
N ASP A 122 -21.69 3.55 2.45
CA ASP A 122 -20.38 3.99 1.98
C ASP A 122 -19.54 2.85 1.41
N GLU A 123 -18.46 3.20 0.71
CA GLU A 123 -17.56 2.19 0.12
C GLU A 123 -16.84 1.36 1.19
N ILE A 124 -16.65 1.86 2.41
CA ILE A 124 -15.93 1.16 3.49
C ILE A 124 -16.73 -0.01 4.02
N ASN A 125 -18.06 0.11 4.12
CA ASN A 125 -18.90 -1.00 4.58
C ASN A 125 -19.09 -2.09 3.50
N ILE A 126 -18.83 -1.77 2.24
CA ILE A 126 -18.93 -2.73 1.12
C ILE A 126 -17.69 -3.64 1.04
N LEU A 127 -16.50 -3.12 1.41
CA LEU A 127 -15.19 -3.72 1.15
C LEU A 127 -14.47 -4.11 2.45
#